data_AF-A0A4P9XGY3-F1
#
_entry.id   AF-A0A4P9XGY3-F1
#
_cell.length_a   1.000
_cell.length_b   1.000
_cell.length_c   1.000
_cell.angle_alpha   90.00
_cell.angle_beta   90.00
_cell.angle_gamma   90.00
#
_symmetry.space_group_name_H-M   'P 1'
#
loop_
_entity.id
_entity.type
_entity.pdbx_description
1 polymer ?
#
loop_
_entity_poly.entity_id
_entity_poly.type
_entity_poly.pdbx_seq_one_letter_code
_entity_poly.pdbx_strand_id
1 'polypeptide(L)'
;MALPARFAGHRHGAATAPYLLEAYLDFVCPFSARLYKRLTQEVLPWLDAAHPGKVQFILRHQVQPWHSQSTLVHEAALAAERAAPTRFFEVATFLFEHQTEYFDEKIVNDSHDSIYRRLSEQLA
;
A
#
# COMPACT_ATOMS: atom_id res chain seq x y z
N MET A 1 -2.73 17.73 -7.12
CA MET A 1 -3.33 17.97 -5.79
C MET A 1 -2.24 17.95 -4.73
N ALA A 2 -2.33 18.75 -3.67
CA ALA A 2 -1.39 18.67 -2.56
C ALA A 2 -1.70 17.44 -1.70
N LEU A 3 -0.71 16.57 -1.48
CA LEU A 3 -0.80 15.47 -0.51
C LEU A 3 -0.59 16.05 0.90
N PRO A 4 -1.52 15.86 1.85
CA PRO A 4 -1.33 16.33 3.22
C PRO A 4 -0.05 15.79 3.83
N ALA A 5 0.65 16.59 4.65
CA ALA A 5 1.96 16.23 5.22
C ALA A 5 1.94 14.89 5.99
N ARG A 6 0.82 14.57 6.66
CA ARG A 6 0.64 13.31 7.39
C ARG A 6 0.63 12.05 6.53
N PHE A 7 0.50 12.18 5.21
CA PHE A 7 0.51 11.07 4.25
C PHE A 7 1.72 11.17 3.31
N ALA A 8 2.78 11.90 3.71
CA ALA A 8 3.96 12.05 2.89
C ALA A 8 4.63 10.71 2.56
N GLY A 9 4.47 9.69 3.42
CA GLY A 9 4.98 8.33 3.21
C GLY A 9 4.35 7.63 1.99
N HIS A 10 3.15 8.05 1.56
CA HIS A 10 2.45 7.47 0.40
C HIS A 10 3.07 7.90 -0.94
N ARG A 11 4.03 8.83 -0.92
CA ARG A 11 4.67 9.37 -2.12
C ARG A 11 6.01 8.69 -2.40
N HIS A 12 6.17 8.21 -3.62
CA HIS A 12 7.48 7.95 -4.22
C HIS A 12 7.87 9.12 -5.14
N GLY A 13 9.13 9.56 -5.06
CA GLY A 13 9.63 10.70 -5.82
C GLY A 13 9.41 12.08 -5.16
N ALA A 14 9.89 13.14 -5.83
CA ALA A 14 9.91 14.50 -5.28
C ALA A 14 8.52 15.13 -5.22
N ALA A 15 8.17 15.78 -4.10
CA ALA A 15 6.90 16.49 -3.96
C ALA A 15 6.68 17.62 -5.00
N THR A 16 7.78 18.13 -5.54
CA THR A 16 7.83 19.19 -6.56
C THR A 16 7.77 18.66 -7.99
N ALA A 17 7.73 17.34 -8.19
CA ALA A 17 7.65 16.75 -9.52
C ALA A 17 6.37 17.22 -10.23
N PRO A 18 6.46 17.69 -11.49
CA PRO A 18 5.34 18.31 -12.21
C PRO A 18 4.24 17.32 -12.58
N TYR A 19 4.56 16.03 -12.76
CA TYR A 19 3.59 15.00 -13.13
C TYR A 19 3.27 14.11 -11.94
N LEU A 20 1.98 13.85 -11.74
CA LEU A 20 1.47 13.03 -10.65
C LEU A 20 0.79 11.78 -11.22
N LEU A 21 1.27 10.61 -10.79
CA LEU A 21 0.63 9.32 -11.02
C LEU A 21 0.00 8.85 -9.71
N GLU A 22 -1.31 8.61 -9.71
CA GLU A 22 -2.02 8.09 -8.54
C GLU A 22 -2.55 6.69 -8.82
N ALA A 23 -2.32 5.74 -7.91
CA ALA A 23 -2.91 4.41 -7.97
C ALA A 23 -3.78 4.15 -6.74
N TYR A 24 -5.04 3.83 -6.98
CA TYR A 24 -6.02 3.47 -5.97
C TYR A 24 -6.03 1.95 -5.83
N LEU A 25 -5.49 1.44 -4.72
CA LEU A 25 -5.20 0.02 -4.55
C LEU A 25 -5.81 -0.53 -3.27
N ASP A 26 -6.31 -1.76 -3.35
CA ASP A 26 -6.82 -2.54 -2.23
C ASP A 26 -5.80 -3.64 -1.88
N PHE A 27 -5.38 -3.72 -0.62
CA PHE A 27 -4.41 -4.75 -0.19
C PHE A 27 -4.94 -6.18 -0.31
N VAL A 28 -6.24 -6.37 -0.48
CA VAL A 28 -6.89 -7.68 -0.59
C VAL A 28 -7.39 -7.96 -2.01
N CYS A 29 -7.22 -7.03 -2.95
CA CYS A 29 -7.56 -7.27 -4.35
C CYS A 29 -6.38 -7.90 -5.14
N PRO A 30 -6.56 -9.07 -5.77
CA PRO A 30 -5.50 -9.72 -6.54
C PRO A 30 -5.08 -8.89 -7.77
N PHE A 31 -5.97 -8.10 -8.35
CA PHE A 31 -5.64 -7.19 -9.45
C PHE A 31 -4.83 -5.98 -8.98
N SER A 32 -5.11 -5.46 -7.78
CA SER A 32 -4.31 -4.39 -7.18
C SER A 32 -2.90 -4.87 -6.89
N ALA A 33 -2.70 -6.10 -6.42
CA ALA A 33 -1.36 -6.68 -6.23
C ALA A 33 -0.59 -6.79 -7.56
N ARG A 34 -1.24 -7.28 -8.62
CA ARG A 34 -0.64 -7.35 -9.96
C ARG A 34 -0.25 -5.97 -10.49
N LEU A 35 -1.12 -4.98 -10.33
CA LEU A 35 -0.85 -3.60 -10.74
C LEU A 35 0.30 -3.00 -9.92
N TYR A 36 0.27 -3.14 -8.60
CA TYR A 36 1.31 -2.66 -7.70
C TYR A 36 2.68 -3.22 -8.10
N LYS A 37 2.78 -4.54 -8.30
CA LYS A 37 4.01 -5.21 -8.69
C LYS A 37 4.58 -4.66 -10.01
N ARG A 38 3.73 -4.45 -11.02
CA ARG A 38 4.15 -3.85 -12.30
C ARG A 38 4.61 -2.40 -12.12
N LEU A 39 3.89 -1.63 -11.31
CA LEU A 39 4.26 -0.25 -11.02
C LEU A 39 5.63 -0.18 -10.34
N THR A 40 5.84 -0.93 -9.27
CA THR A 40 7.06 -0.84 -8.45
C THR A 40 8.28 -1.52 -9.07
N GLN A 41 8.10 -2.62 -9.82
CA GLN A 41 9.21 -3.38 -10.37
C GLN A 41 9.63 -2.94 -11.77
N GLU A 42 8.73 -2.33 -12.55
CA GLU A 42 9.00 -1.98 -13.95
C GLU A 42 8.79 -0.49 -14.22
N VAL A 43 7.62 0.06 -13.90
CA VAL A 43 7.24 1.41 -14.33
C VAL A 43 7.99 2.50 -13.57
N LEU A 44 8.00 2.46 -12.22
CA LEU A 44 8.67 3.48 -11.41
C LEU A 44 10.19 3.48 -11.64
N PRO A 45 10.89 2.33 -11.65
CA PRO A 45 12.32 2.31 -11.99
C PRO A 45 12.61 2.88 -13.39
N TRP A 46 11.78 2.55 -14.38
CA TRP A 46 11.91 3.11 -15.73
C TRP A 46 11.70 4.63 -15.74
N LEU A 47 10.69 5.14 -15.03
CA LEU A 47 10.42 6.56 -14.91
C LEU A 47 11.56 7.30 -14.21
N ASP A 48 12.11 6.73 -13.14
CA ASP A 48 13.23 7.33 -12.41
C ASP A 48 14.49 7.42 -13.29
N ALA A 49 14.72 6.43 -14.16
CA ALA A 49 15.84 6.42 -15.10
C ALA A 49 15.64 7.33 -16.33
N ALA A 50 14.47 7.27 -16.98
CA ALA A 50 14.19 8.00 -18.21
C ALA A 50 13.78 9.47 -17.97
N HIS A 51 13.17 9.75 -16.82
CA HIS A 51 12.55 11.03 -16.49
C HIS A 51 12.84 11.45 -15.03
N PRO A 52 14.11 11.59 -14.63
CA PRO A 52 14.50 11.83 -13.25
C PRO A 52 13.84 13.10 -12.67
N GLY A 53 13.17 12.95 -11.53
CA GLY A 53 12.51 14.05 -10.82
C GLY A 53 11.28 14.64 -11.52
N LYS A 54 10.78 14.00 -12.60
CA LYS A 54 9.61 14.49 -13.34
C LYS A 54 8.28 13.93 -12.85
N VAL A 55 8.29 12.74 -12.25
CA VAL A 55 7.08 12.06 -11.78
C VAL A 55 7.13 11.89 -10.27
N GLN A 56 6.00 12.16 -9.61
CA GLN A 56 5.70 11.66 -8.28
C GLN A 56 4.59 10.63 -8.38
N PHE A 57 4.76 9.53 -7.66
CA PHE A 57 3.77 8.47 -7.55
C PHE A 57 3.12 8.51 -6.17
N ILE A 58 1.80 8.40 -6.10
CA ILE A 58 1.05 8.33 -4.84
C ILE A 58 0.21 7.05 -4.84
N LEU A 59 0.41 6.21 -3.83
CA LEU A 59 -0.50 5.12 -3.53
C LEU A 59 -1.67 5.65 -2.71
N ARG A 60 -2.90 5.32 -3.09
CA ARG A 60 -4.12 5.67 -2.36
C ARG A 60 -4.85 4.41 -1.90
N HIS A 61 -5.27 4.41 -0.65
CA HIS A 61 -6.08 3.33 -0.08
C HIS A 61 -7.44 3.29 -0.78
N GLN A 62 -7.80 2.14 -1.33
CA GLN A 62 -9.09 1.89 -1.98
C GLN A 62 -9.73 0.64 -1.36
N VAL A 63 -10.31 0.80 -0.17
CA VAL A 63 -10.99 -0.28 0.54
C VAL A 63 -12.26 -0.67 -0.24
N GLN A 64 -12.35 -1.92 -0.69
CA GLN A 64 -13.56 -2.42 -1.36
C GLN A 64 -14.47 -3.13 -0.34
N PRO A 65 -15.74 -2.71 -0.18
CA PRO A 65 -16.62 -3.23 0.88
C PRO A 65 -16.92 -4.74 0.84
N TRP A 66 -16.73 -5.39 -0.31
CA TRP A 66 -16.93 -6.84 -0.46
C TRP A 66 -15.70 -7.67 -0.10
N HIS A 67 -14.54 -7.05 0.16
CA HIS A 67 -13.40 -7.70 0.79
C HIS A 67 -13.49 -7.44 2.31
N SER A 68 -14.10 -8.35 3.07
CA SER A 68 -14.56 -8.06 4.44
C SER A 68 -13.45 -7.58 5.41
N GLN A 69 -12.23 -8.05 5.18
CA GLN A 69 -11.02 -7.79 5.94
C GLN A 69 -10.15 -6.66 5.37
N SER A 70 -10.50 -6.11 4.21
CA SER A 70 -9.71 -5.05 3.56
C SER A 70 -9.51 -3.85 4.49
N THR A 71 -10.57 -3.45 5.21
CA THR A 71 -10.49 -2.40 6.24
C THR A 71 -9.38 -2.68 7.26
N LEU A 72 -9.31 -3.91 7.80
CA LEU A 72 -8.32 -4.28 8.83
C LEU A 72 -6.89 -4.18 8.30
N VAL A 73 -6.66 -4.65 7.07
CA VAL A 73 -5.33 -4.63 6.43
C VAL A 73 -4.90 -3.19 6.10
N HIS A 74 -5.82 -2.36 5.60
CA HIS A 74 -5.53 -0.94 5.34
C HIS A 74 -5.29 -0.14 6.63
N GLU A 75 -6.01 -0.43 7.71
CA GLU A 75 -5.78 0.20 9.02
C GLU A 75 -4.41 -0.18 9.58
N ALA A 76 -4.01 -1.45 9.48
CA ALA A 76 -2.69 -1.89 9.90
C ALA A 76 -1.56 -1.20 9.12
N ALA A 77 -1.73 -0.99 7.81
CA ALA A 77 -0.77 -0.24 7.00
C ALA A 77 -0.62 1.22 7.48
N LEU A 78 -1.74 1.89 7.78
CA LEU A 78 -1.73 3.26 8.33
C LEU A 78 -1.15 3.31 9.75
N ALA A 79 -1.41 2.29 10.58
CA ALA A 79 -0.82 2.19 11.91
C ALA A 79 0.71 2.03 11.85
N ALA A 80 1.19 1.17 10.95
CA ALA A 80 2.63 0.99 10.71
C ALA A 80 3.28 2.26 10.16
N GLU A 81 2.62 2.98 9.23
CA GLU A 81 3.09 4.30 8.76
C GLU A 81 3.19 5.30 9.92
N ARG A 82 2.21 5.34 10.81
CA ARG A 82 2.26 6.25 11.97
C ARG A 82 3.42 5.94 12.90
N ALA A 83 3.80 4.67 13.05
CA ALA A 83 4.95 4.26 13.84
C ALA A 83 6.29 4.53 13.11
N ALA A 84 6.34 4.33 11.79
CA ALA A 84 7.51 4.53 10.96
C ALA A 84 7.15 5.19 9.61
N PRO A 85 7.07 6.54 9.55
CA PRO A 85 6.55 7.26 8.39
C PRO A 85 7.29 7.06 7.06
N THR A 86 8.55 6.62 7.11
CA THR A 86 9.39 6.38 5.93
C THR A 86 9.24 4.97 5.36
N ARG A 87 8.56 4.05 6.07
CA ARG A 87 8.48 2.62 5.71
C ARG A 87 7.18 2.24 4.99
N PHE A 88 6.35 3.20 4.61
CA PHE A 88 5.04 2.92 4.00
C PHE A 88 5.13 1.98 2.78
N PHE A 89 6.07 2.21 1.85
CA PHE A 89 6.24 1.33 0.68
C PHE A 89 6.81 -0.05 1.02
N GLU A 90 7.60 -0.17 2.08
CA GLU A 90 8.05 -1.48 2.59
C GLU A 90 6.84 -2.26 3.10
N VAL A 91 6.01 -1.61 3.93
CA VAL A 91 4.76 -2.18 4.46
C VAL A 91 3.79 -2.55 3.35
N ALA A 92 3.57 -1.65 2.38
CA ALA A 92 2.69 -1.92 1.25
C ALA A 92 3.18 -3.12 0.42
N THR A 93 4.49 -3.21 0.18
CA THR A 93 5.10 -4.34 -0.53
C THR A 93 4.88 -5.64 0.23
N PHE A 94 5.19 -5.64 1.54
CA PHE A 94 4.97 -6.79 2.41
C PHE A 94 3.50 -7.26 2.37
N LEU A 95 2.55 -6.34 2.54
CA LEU A 95 1.12 -6.67 2.52
C LEU A 95 0.66 -7.25 1.17
N PHE A 96 1.19 -6.74 0.04
CA PHE A 96 0.88 -7.32 -1.26
C PHE A 96 1.53 -8.68 -1.50
N GLU A 97 2.74 -8.93 -0.96
CA GLU A 97 3.42 -10.22 -1.04
C GLU A 97 2.72 -11.30 -0.20
N HIS A 98 2.18 -10.91 0.95
CA HIS A 98 1.46 -11.78 1.88
C HIS A 98 -0.08 -11.73 1.72
N GLN A 99 -0.57 -11.08 0.66
CA GLN A 99 -1.99 -10.81 0.44
C GLN A 99 -2.89 -12.05 0.58
N THR A 100 -2.44 -13.22 0.12
CA THR A 100 -3.26 -14.44 0.14
C THR A 100 -3.58 -14.93 1.55
N GLU A 101 -2.80 -14.55 2.56
CA GLU A 101 -3.06 -14.83 3.98
C GLU A 101 -4.31 -14.10 4.50
N TYR A 102 -4.76 -13.08 3.78
CA TYR A 102 -5.89 -12.22 4.11
C TYR A 102 -7.05 -12.37 3.12
N PHE A 103 -7.10 -13.45 2.35
CA PHE A 103 -8.30 -13.78 1.57
C PHE A 103 -9.33 -14.48 2.45
N ASP A 104 -10.62 -14.32 2.11
CA ASP A 104 -11.75 -14.85 2.86
C ASP A 104 -11.56 -16.33 3.23
N GLU A 105 -11.09 -17.15 2.28
CA GLU A 105 -10.81 -18.58 2.48
C GLU A 105 -9.84 -18.89 3.62
N LYS A 106 -8.87 -18.01 3.89
CA LYS A 106 -7.84 -18.19 4.91
C LYS A 106 -8.27 -17.72 6.29
N ILE A 107 -9.13 -16.70 6.35
CA ILE A 107 -9.46 -16.00 7.59
C ILE A 107 -10.93 -16.10 7.99
N VAL A 108 -11.73 -16.92 7.28
CA VAL A 108 -13.19 -17.06 7.51
C VAL A 108 -13.56 -17.35 8.98
N ASN A 109 -12.66 -18.00 9.73
CA ASN A 109 -12.87 -18.35 11.14
C ASN A 109 -12.11 -17.45 12.11
N ASP A 110 -11.33 -16.48 11.61
CA ASP A 110 -10.54 -15.57 12.44
C ASP A 110 -11.43 -14.44 12.98
N SER A 111 -11.21 -14.07 14.24
CA SER A 111 -11.77 -12.82 14.78
C SER A 111 -10.96 -11.61 14.29
N HIS A 112 -11.57 -10.42 14.30
CA HIS A 112 -10.85 -9.18 14.00
C HIS A 112 -9.59 -9.01 14.86
N ASP A 113 -9.68 -9.32 16.16
CA ASP A 113 -8.54 -9.24 17.09
C ASP A 113 -7.40 -10.20 16.71
N SER A 114 -7.73 -11.40 16.21
CA SER A 114 -6.74 -12.37 15.71
C SER A 114 -6.00 -11.81 14.50
N ILE A 115 -6.75 -11.21 13.56
CA ILE A 115 -6.20 -10.61 12.34
C ILE A 115 -5.30 -9.42 12.67
N TYR A 116 -5.72 -8.51 13.55
CA TYR A 116 -4.88 -7.39 13.97
C TYR A 116 -3.62 -7.85 14.71
N ARG A 117 -3.71 -8.87 15.56
CA ARG A 117 -2.53 -9.42 16.24
C ARG A 117 -1.52 -9.93 15.22
N ARG A 118 -1.96 -10.74 14.25
CA ARG A 118 -1.13 -11.23 13.15
C ARG A 118 -0.49 -10.08 12.37
N LEU A 119 -1.28 -9.09 11.95
CA LEU A 119 -0.78 -7.91 11.25
C LEU A 119 0.25 -7.13 12.08
N SER A 120 0.01 -6.97 13.38
CA SER A 120 0.94 -6.25 14.27
C SER A 120 2.27 -6.97 14.44
N GLU A 121 2.27 -8.30 14.51
CA GLU A 121 3.48 -9.12 14.61
C GLU A 121 4.27 -9.10 13.30
N GLN A 122 3.59 -9.03 12.16
CA GLN A 122 4.21 -9.01 10.84
C GLN A 122 4.76 -7.64 10.43
N LEU A 123 4.14 -6.55 10.92
CA LEU A 123 4.47 -5.18 10.50
C LEU A 123 5.33 -4.39 11.51
N ALA A 124 5.61 -4.94 12.69
CA ALA A 124 6.52 -4.37 13.68
C ALA A 124 7.98 -4.37 13.18
#